data_AF-A0A2V6T9E8-F1
#
_entry.id   AF-A0A2V6T9E8-F1
#
_cell.length_a   1.000
_cell.length_b   1.000
_cell.length_c   1.000
_cell.angle_alpha   90.00
_cell.angle_beta   90.00
_cell.angle_gamma   90.00
#
_symmetry.space_group_name_H-M   'P 1'
#
loop_
_entity.id
_entity.type
_entity.pdbx_description
1 polymer ?
#
loop_
_entity_poly.entity_id
_entity_poly.type
_entity_poly.pdbx_seq_one_letter_code
_entity_poly.pdbx_strand_id
1 'polypeptide(L)'
;MSPMPRRRLALLGALCLALAACAGPVYTTRADPKVVLRELDQSAITSGEPSLPTRNVLYEHGLFEAFDERPAAAIAALHRAMVAAQGDQDMLFALAELSFLHGQATKKKDYYLAAAVYAYAFLFPEKAGDPGPGRFDPRLRTAADLYNWALILSFRAANGSEVVPQGGTFELPFGRLEVAFDPAALRAGDRELFGFIPIGELEVHGLAMRYRWPGLGAPLAASTRPIDASRPGRDLVAPRLKVPVTALLRIAEARRALVQGEPLTSRLELHLAWDAESVSIAGERVPLELEPSSALALSFTGLPILEIETLGFLGRLTGVLADRPPLVSSTPYKPGLIPVVFVHGTESSVVRWAEMVNRLQADPEIRSHFQFWFFQYDSGNPIALSSLGLRDAVSAALARLDPEGKDPALRRMVMIGHSQGGLLVKMQVINSGDQFWDAISKKPLDELQLSDKTRELLRRGLFVKPLPEVSRVVFICTPQRGSFVAGRNIIRNLVRGRRSTTCPRITTSS
;
A
#
# COMPACT_ATOMS: atom_id res chain seq x y z
N MET A 1 31.67 -12.60 -66.60
CA MET A 1 30.37 -12.97 -65.98
C MET A 1 29.27 -12.67 -66.98
N SER A 2 28.76 -13.70 -67.67
CA SER A 2 27.71 -13.53 -68.68
C SER A 2 26.41 -13.06 -68.02
N PRO A 3 25.71 -12.06 -68.56
CA PRO A 3 24.46 -11.58 -67.98
C PRO A 3 23.42 -12.71 -68.01
N MET A 4 22.80 -13.00 -66.86
CA MET A 4 21.68 -13.95 -66.84
C MET A 4 20.61 -13.48 -67.84
N PRO A 5 20.16 -14.34 -68.77
CA PRO A 5 19.16 -13.95 -69.75
C PRO A 5 17.89 -13.51 -69.03
N ARG A 6 17.34 -12.34 -69.36
CA ARG A 6 16.14 -11.71 -68.74
C ARG A 6 14.97 -12.70 -68.52
N ARG A 7 14.86 -13.73 -69.36
CA ARG A 7 13.89 -14.84 -69.22
C ARG A 7 14.06 -15.66 -67.94
N ARG A 8 15.28 -15.90 -67.45
CA ARG A 8 15.53 -16.65 -66.20
C ARG A 8 15.19 -15.84 -64.96
N LEU A 9 15.42 -14.52 -64.97
CA LEU A 9 14.95 -13.63 -63.90
C LEU A 9 13.42 -13.54 -63.88
N ALA A 10 12.78 -13.44 -65.04
CA ALA A 10 11.31 -13.45 -65.13
C ALA A 10 10.71 -14.79 -64.66
N LEU A 11 11.35 -15.92 -64.99
CA LEU A 11 10.93 -17.23 -64.51
C LEU A 11 11.09 -17.39 -62.99
N LEU A 12 12.20 -16.90 -62.42
CA LEU A 12 12.39 -16.91 -60.97
C LEU A 12 11.40 -15.99 -60.25
N GLY A 13 11.14 -14.80 -60.80
CA GLY A 13 10.13 -13.88 -60.26
C GLY A 13 8.73 -14.47 -60.30
N ALA A 14 8.36 -15.11 -61.42
CA ALA A 14 7.09 -15.82 -61.57
C ALA A 14 7.00 -17.04 -60.64
N LEU A 15 8.10 -17.76 -60.41
CA LEU A 15 8.15 -18.89 -59.48
C LEU A 15 8.02 -18.44 -58.02
N CYS A 16 8.67 -17.33 -57.63
CA CYS A 16 8.50 -16.75 -56.30
C CYS A 16 7.08 -16.20 -56.08
N LEU A 17 6.47 -15.58 -57.10
CA LEU A 17 5.07 -15.14 -57.06
C LEU A 17 4.10 -16.33 -57.01
N ALA A 18 4.38 -17.42 -57.73
CA ALA A 18 3.59 -18.64 -57.70
C ALA A 18 3.72 -19.38 -56.36
N LEU A 19 4.91 -19.40 -55.75
CA LEU A 19 5.15 -19.96 -54.42
C LEU A 19 4.51 -19.10 -53.31
N ALA A 20 4.48 -17.77 -53.45
CA ALA A 20 3.72 -16.88 -52.58
C ALA A 20 2.20 -17.05 -52.75
N ALA A 21 1.74 -17.41 -53.96
CA ALA A 21 0.33 -17.68 -54.26
C ALA A 21 -0.16 -19.07 -53.78
N CYS A 22 0.74 -19.94 -53.29
CA CYS A 22 0.38 -21.23 -52.68
C CYS A 22 0.10 -21.13 -51.17
N ALA A 23 0.37 -19.99 -50.54
CA ALA A 23 -0.18 -19.70 -49.23
C ALA A 23 -1.64 -19.27 -49.40
N GLY A 24 -2.58 -20.03 -48.84
CA GLY A 24 -3.98 -19.60 -48.80
C GLY A 24 -4.11 -18.24 -48.10
N PRO A 25 -5.12 -17.42 -48.45
CA PRO A 25 -5.31 -16.09 -47.85
C PRO A 25 -5.55 -16.14 -46.33
N VAL A 26 -5.93 -17.32 -45.82
CA VAL A 26 -6.06 -17.64 -44.41
C VAL A 26 -5.24 -18.90 -44.14
N TYR A 27 -4.30 -18.82 -43.20
CA TYR A 27 -3.46 -19.94 -42.80
C TYR A 27 -3.08 -19.82 -41.32
N THR A 28 -2.69 -20.93 -40.71
CA THR A 28 -2.20 -20.97 -39.32
C THR A 28 -0.78 -21.51 -39.28
N THR A 29 0.07 -20.92 -38.45
CA THR A 29 1.40 -21.45 -38.14
C THR A 29 1.49 -21.80 -36.67
N ARG A 30 2.33 -22.79 -36.32
CA ARG A 30 2.63 -23.06 -34.91
C ARG A 30 3.55 -21.96 -34.38
N ALA A 31 3.14 -21.31 -33.28
CA ALA A 31 3.91 -20.32 -32.56
C ALA A 31 4.24 -20.80 -31.14
N ASP A 32 5.20 -20.14 -30.48
CA ASP A 32 5.40 -20.30 -29.03
C ASP A 32 4.10 -19.91 -28.31
N PRO A 33 3.53 -20.77 -27.44
CA PRO A 33 2.31 -20.46 -26.69
C PRO A 33 2.36 -19.11 -25.95
N LYS A 34 3.54 -18.66 -25.50
CA LYS A 34 3.70 -17.36 -24.84
C LYS A 34 3.44 -16.18 -25.78
N VAL A 35 3.72 -16.32 -27.08
CA VAL A 35 3.44 -15.28 -28.07
C VAL A 35 1.94 -15.15 -28.27
N VAL A 36 1.26 -16.29 -28.46
CA VAL A 36 -0.21 -16.31 -28.62
C VAL A 36 -0.90 -15.79 -27.36
N LEU A 37 -0.47 -16.20 -26.17
CA LEU A 37 -1.06 -15.70 -24.91
C LEU A 37 -0.85 -14.20 -24.72
N ARG A 38 0.31 -13.64 -25.08
CA ARG A 38 0.53 -12.18 -25.03
C ARG A 38 -0.39 -11.41 -25.97
N GLU A 39 -0.68 -11.95 -27.14
CA GLU A 39 -1.64 -11.37 -28.07
C GLU A 39 -3.07 -11.43 -27.50
N LEU A 40 -3.44 -12.52 -26.83
CA LEU A 40 -4.74 -12.66 -26.15
C LEU A 40 -4.87 -11.74 -24.92
N ASP A 41 -3.77 -11.47 -24.22
CA ASP A 41 -3.71 -10.57 -23.06
C ASP A 41 -3.52 -9.08 -23.45
N GLN A 42 -3.48 -8.78 -24.75
CA GLN A 42 -3.36 -7.43 -25.28
C GLN A 42 -4.60 -6.59 -24.91
N SER A 43 -4.38 -5.38 -24.40
CA SER A 43 -5.45 -4.46 -24.03
C SER A 43 -4.94 -3.02 -23.96
N ALA A 44 -5.88 -2.08 -23.88
CA ALA A 44 -5.58 -0.66 -23.76
C ALA A 44 -4.66 -0.32 -22.57
N ILE A 45 -4.66 -1.15 -21.52
CA ILE A 45 -3.85 -0.93 -20.30
C ILE A 45 -2.50 -1.66 -20.38
N THR A 46 -2.50 -2.91 -20.86
CA THR A 46 -1.31 -3.76 -20.84
C THR A 46 -0.32 -3.44 -21.95
N SER A 47 -0.82 -3.06 -23.12
CA SER A 47 0.00 -2.80 -24.32
C SER A 47 -0.20 -1.41 -24.92
N GLY A 48 -1.22 -0.66 -24.49
CA GLY A 48 -1.56 0.64 -25.10
C GLY A 48 -2.25 0.50 -26.47
N GLU A 49 -2.84 -0.66 -26.74
CA GLU A 49 -3.45 -1.00 -28.03
C GLU A 49 -4.81 -1.67 -27.78
N PRO A 50 -5.80 -1.56 -28.68
CA PRO A 50 -7.10 -2.21 -28.49
C PRO A 50 -6.98 -3.74 -28.40
N SER A 51 -7.69 -4.35 -27.45
CA SER A 51 -7.77 -5.82 -27.36
C SER A 51 -8.44 -6.45 -28.59
N LEU A 52 -8.26 -7.76 -28.80
CA LEU A 52 -8.89 -8.49 -29.91
C LEU A 52 -10.43 -8.33 -29.97
N PRO A 53 -11.19 -8.44 -28.86
CA PRO A 53 -12.63 -8.15 -28.88
C PRO A 53 -12.96 -6.74 -29.39
N THR A 54 -12.22 -5.73 -28.97
CA THR A 54 -12.42 -4.33 -29.41
C THR A 54 -12.06 -4.15 -30.88
N ARG A 55 -11.01 -4.82 -31.36
CA ARG A 55 -10.65 -4.82 -32.79
C ARG A 55 -11.74 -5.47 -33.64
N ASN A 56 -12.35 -6.56 -33.18
CA ASN A 56 -13.47 -7.20 -33.87
C ASN A 56 -14.66 -6.24 -33.98
N VAL A 57 -15.04 -5.55 -32.89
CA VAL A 57 -16.09 -4.52 -32.92
C VAL A 57 -15.74 -3.40 -33.91
N LEU A 58 -14.49 -2.92 -33.92
CA LEU A 58 -14.05 -1.93 -34.89
C LEU A 58 -14.17 -2.43 -36.34
N TYR A 59 -13.84 -3.69 -36.63
CA TYR A 59 -13.99 -4.26 -37.97
C TYR A 59 -15.47 -4.44 -38.36
N GLU A 60 -16.30 -4.98 -37.47
CA GLU A 60 -17.73 -5.20 -37.71
C GLU A 60 -18.48 -3.91 -37.99
N HIS A 61 -18.06 -2.80 -37.39
CA HIS A 61 -18.63 -1.47 -37.62
C HIS A 61 -17.92 -0.63 -38.69
N GLY A 62 -16.87 -1.16 -39.33
CA GLY A 62 -16.08 -0.41 -40.32
C GLY A 62 -15.37 0.82 -39.74
N LEU A 63 -15.01 0.76 -38.45
CA LEU A 63 -14.40 1.84 -37.69
C LEU A 63 -12.90 1.65 -37.43
N PHE A 64 -12.29 0.55 -37.87
CA PHE A 64 -10.88 0.23 -37.60
C PHE A 64 -9.92 1.34 -38.04
N GLU A 65 -9.89 1.66 -39.34
CA GLU A 65 -9.06 2.76 -39.86
C GLU A 65 -9.55 4.14 -39.36
N ALA A 66 -10.87 4.30 -39.19
CA ALA A 66 -11.45 5.55 -38.73
C ALA A 66 -11.03 5.92 -37.30
N PHE A 67 -10.76 4.94 -36.45
CA PHE A 67 -10.27 5.18 -35.10
C PHE A 67 -8.83 5.71 -35.10
N ASP A 68 -7.98 5.18 -35.98
CA ASP A 68 -6.59 5.64 -36.12
C ASP A 68 -6.53 7.08 -36.65
N GLU A 69 -7.36 7.41 -37.63
CA GLU A 69 -7.38 8.74 -38.25
C GLU A 69 -8.15 9.79 -37.44
N ARG A 70 -9.31 9.40 -36.91
CA ARG A 70 -10.31 10.30 -36.30
C ARG A 70 -10.95 9.65 -35.07
N PRO A 71 -10.17 9.40 -34.00
CA PRO A 71 -10.60 8.60 -32.85
C PRO A 71 -11.86 9.13 -32.17
N ALA A 72 -11.97 10.44 -31.95
CA ALA A 72 -13.16 11.05 -31.35
C ALA A 72 -14.44 10.82 -32.18
N ALA A 73 -14.33 10.88 -33.51
CA ALA A 73 -15.46 10.65 -34.41
C ALA A 73 -15.85 9.17 -34.46
N ALA A 74 -14.87 8.27 -34.45
CA ALA A 74 -15.09 6.83 -34.38
C ALA A 74 -15.76 6.43 -33.05
N ILE A 75 -15.28 6.95 -31.92
CA ILE A 75 -15.91 6.73 -30.60
C ILE A 75 -17.36 7.23 -30.60
N ALA A 76 -17.61 8.44 -31.12
CA ALA A 76 -18.97 8.99 -31.18
C ALA A 76 -19.89 8.16 -32.11
N ALA A 77 -19.36 7.61 -33.21
CA ALA A 77 -20.10 6.72 -34.09
C ALA A 77 -20.44 5.40 -33.42
N LEU A 78 -19.47 4.78 -32.73
CA LEU A 78 -19.69 3.55 -31.99
C LEU A 78 -20.67 3.74 -30.82
N HIS A 79 -20.63 4.89 -30.12
CA HIS A 79 -21.61 5.22 -29.10
C HIS A 79 -23.04 5.24 -29.66
N ARG A 80 -23.26 5.87 -30.83
CA ARG A 80 -24.58 5.87 -31.47
C ARG A 80 -25.02 4.46 -31.88
N ALA A 81 -24.10 3.62 -32.36
CA ALA A 81 -24.39 2.22 -32.68
C ALA A 81 -24.78 1.42 -31.42
N MET A 82 -24.05 1.61 -30.32
CA MET A 82 -24.34 0.98 -29.03
C MET A 82 -25.73 1.37 -28.50
N VAL A 83 -26.10 2.65 -28.61
CA VAL A 83 -27.44 3.14 -28.26
C VAL A 83 -28.51 2.50 -29.13
N ALA A 84 -28.31 2.46 -30.45
CA ALA A 84 -29.23 1.83 -31.39
C ALA A 84 -29.42 0.33 -31.10
N ALA A 85 -28.35 -0.34 -30.67
CA ALA A 85 -28.34 -1.75 -30.25
C ALA A 85 -28.84 -1.97 -28.80
N GLN A 86 -29.38 -0.94 -28.14
CA GLN A 86 -29.94 -1.03 -26.79
C GLN A 86 -28.93 -1.48 -25.72
N GLY A 87 -27.68 -1.00 -25.81
CA GLY A 87 -26.66 -1.24 -24.80
C GLY A 87 -25.89 -2.54 -25.01
N ASP A 88 -25.49 -2.80 -26.25
CA ASP A 88 -24.70 -3.98 -26.62
C ASP A 88 -23.40 -4.09 -25.79
N GLN A 89 -23.14 -5.28 -25.25
CA GLN A 89 -22.05 -5.50 -24.30
C GLN A 89 -20.67 -5.38 -24.97
N ASP A 90 -20.52 -5.86 -26.20
CA ASP A 90 -19.24 -5.85 -26.91
C ASP A 90 -18.88 -4.42 -27.28
N MET A 91 -19.86 -3.63 -27.72
CA MET A 91 -19.67 -2.19 -27.98
C MET A 91 -19.40 -1.39 -26.70
N LEU A 92 -20.04 -1.69 -25.57
CA LEU A 92 -19.74 -1.05 -24.29
C LEU A 92 -18.29 -1.30 -23.86
N PHE A 93 -17.82 -2.55 -23.98
CA PHE A 93 -16.43 -2.89 -23.68
C PHE A 93 -15.45 -2.17 -24.64
N ALA A 94 -15.73 -2.18 -25.94
CA ALA A 94 -14.93 -1.47 -26.93
C ALA A 94 -14.89 0.04 -26.67
N LEU A 95 -16.02 0.66 -26.36
CA LEU A 95 -16.09 2.08 -26.01
C LEU A 95 -15.26 2.42 -24.76
N ALA A 96 -15.18 1.51 -23.77
CA ALA A 96 -14.33 1.70 -22.61
C ALA A 96 -12.84 1.73 -22.99
N GLU A 97 -12.36 0.77 -23.78
CA GLU A 97 -10.97 0.74 -24.25
C GLU A 97 -10.62 1.94 -25.14
N LEU A 98 -11.45 2.22 -26.15
CA LEU A 98 -11.19 3.27 -27.13
C LEU A 98 -11.22 4.67 -26.48
N SER A 99 -12.14 4.90 -25.55
CA SER A 99 -12.18 6.15 -24.78
C SER A 99 -10.96 6.29 -23.89
N PHE A 100 -10.49 5.20 -23.26
CA PHE A 100 -9.27 5.22 -22.45
C PHE A 100 -8.04 5.56 -23.29
N LEU A 101 -7.85 4.90 -24.44
CA LEU A 101 -6.74 5.15 -25.36
C LEU A 101 -6.76 6.60 -25.88
N HIS A 102 -7.93 7.10 -26.28
CA HIS A 102 -8.04 8.48 -26.74
C HIS A 102 -7.78 9.49 -25.63
N GLY A 103 -8.26 9.23 -24.41
CA GLY A 103 -7.91 10.00 -23.21
C GLY A 103 -6.41 9.99 -22.94
N GLN A 104 -5.73 8.85 -23.14
CA GLN A 104 -4.29 8.72 -22.98
C GLN A 104 -3.49 9.54 -24.00
N ALA A 105 -3.91 9.51 -25.26
CA ALA A 105 -3.28 10.26 -26.35
C ALA A 105 -3.48 11.77 -26.19
N THR A 106 -4.67 12.21 -25.79
CA THR A 106 -5.05 13.63 -25.74
C THR A 106 -4.90 14.28 -24.38
N LYS A 107 -4.69 13.49 -23.32
CA LYS A 107 -4.70 13.90 -21.91
C LYS A 107 -6.01 14.56 -21.46
N LYS A 108 -7.12 14.30 -22.15
CA LYS A 108 -8.43 14.84 -21.78
C LYS A 108 -9.14 13.94 -20.78
N LYS A 109 -9.62 14.56 -19.69
CA LYS A 109 -10.26 13.88 -18.55
C LYS A 109 -11.67 13.38 -18.84
N ASP A 110 -12.41 14.06 -19.70
CA ASP A 110 -13.74 13.67 -20.18
C ASP A 110 -13.76 12.26 -20.79
N TYR A 111 -12.73 11.91 -21.57
CA TYR A 111 -12.58 10.58 -22.17
C TYR A 111 -12.16 9.49 -21.18
N TYR A 112 -11.35 9.81 -20.17
CA TYR A 112 -11.13 8.86 -19.07
C TYR A 112 -12.42 8.63 -18.28
N LEU A 113 -13.19 9.68 -18.00
CA LEU A 113 -14.43 9.51 -17.25
C LEU A 113 -15.46 8.72 -18.07
N ALA A 114 -15.52 8.95 -19.39
CA ALA A 114 -16.30 8.12 -20.31
C ALA A 114 -15.87 6.66 -20.28
N ALA A 115 -14.56 6.37 -20.28
CA ALA A 115 -14.07 5.00 -20.17
C ALA A 115 -14.52 4.32 -18.88
N ALA A 116 -14.48 5.03 -17.74
CA ALA A 116 -14.99 4.52 -16.47
C ALA A 116 -16.51 4.26 -16.53
N VAL A 117 -17.30 5.14 -17.13
CA VAL A 117 -18.75 4.97 -17.31
C VAL A 117 -19.06 3.73 -18.15
N TYR A 118 -18.42 3.56 -19.30
CA TYR A 118 -18.66 2.40 -20.17
C TYR A 118 -18.22 1.10 -19.53
N ALA A 119 -17.06 1.08 -18.87
CA ALA A 119 -16.59 -0.09 -18.13
C ALA A 119 -17.58 -0.49 -17.02
N TYR A 120 -18.11 0.49 -16.28
CA TYR A 120 -19.12 0.23 -15.24
C TYR A 120 -20.42 -0.33 -15.83
N ALA A 121 -20.92 0.24 -16.94
CA ALA A 121 -22.12 -0.23 -17.63
C ALA A 121 -21.96 -1.63 -18.24
N PHE A 122 -20.74 -2.00 -18.65
CA PHE A 122 -20.39 -3.36 -19.08
C PHE A 122 -20.40 -4.34 -17.90
N LEU A 123 -19.77 -3.98 -16.78
CA LEU A 123 -19.64 -4.83 -15.59
C LEU A 123 -20.97 -5.09 -14.87
N PHE A 124 -21.92 -4.13 -14.92
CA PHE A 124 -23.18 -4.20 -14.18
C PHE A 124 -24.40 -4.04 -15.10
N PRO A 125 -24.77 -5.09 -15.87
CA PRO A 125 -26.00 -5.09 -16.65
C PRO A 125 -27.24 -4.94 -15.76
N GLU A 126 -28.09 -3.95 -16.04
CA GLU A 126 -29.34 -3.73 -15.28
C GLU A 126 -30.54 -4.55 -15.80
N LYS A 127 -30.41 -5.17 -16.98
CA LYS A 127 -31.53 -5.84 -17.65
C LYS A 127 -31.82 -7.19 -17.01
N ALA A 128 -33.04 -7.36 -16.50
CA ALA A 128 -33.51 -8.64 -15.99
C ALA A 128 -33.38 -9.74 -17.06
N GLY A 129 -32.62 -10.79 -16.75
CA GLY A 129 -32.38 -11.92 -17.66
C GLY A 129 -31.22 -11.72 -18.65
N ASP A 130 -30.51 -10.59 -18.64
CA ASP A 130 -29.18 -10.50 -19.24
C ASP A 130 -28.17 -11.14 -18.27
N PRO A 131 -27.58 -12.32 -18.59
CA PRO A 131 -26.65 -12.98 -17.69
C PRO A 131 -25.32 -12.21 -17.55
N GLY A 132 -25.12 -11.14 -18.32
CA GLY A 132 -23.84 -10.46 -18.39
C GLY A 132 -22.77 -11.30 -19.09
N PRO A 133 -21.53 -10.81 -19.13
CA PRO A 133 -20.38 -11.62 -19.52
C PRO A 133 -20.24 -12.81 -18.56
N GLY A 134 -19.94 -13.99 -19.10
CA GLY A 134 -19.72 -15.18 -18.26
C GLY A 134 -18.56 -14.98 -17.29
N ARG A 135 -18.60 -15.62 -16.11
CA ARG A 135 -17.58 -15.47 -15.04
C ARG A 135 -16.11 -15.72 -15.43
N PHE A 136 -15.87 -16.36 -16.57
CA PHE A 136 -14.54 -16.66 -17.11
C PHE A 136 -14.19 -15.80 -18.34
N ASP A 137 -15.04 -14.83 -18.68
CA ASP A 137 -14.76 -13.89 -19.73
C ASP A 137 -13.61 -12.95 -19.29
N PRO A 138 -12.46 -12.94 -19.99
CA PRO A 138 -11.30 -12.13 -19.60
C PRO A 138 -11.61 -10.63 -19.61
N ARG A 139 -12.61 -10.19 -20.38
CA ARG A 139 -13.03 -8.79 -20.46
C ARG A 139 -13.52 -8.25 -19.12
N LEU A 140 -14.03 -9.10 -18.22
CA LEU A 140 -14.42 -8.68 -16.87
C LEU A 140 -13.24 -8.09 -16.09
N ARG A 141 -12.06 -8.72 -16.16
CA ARG A 141 -10.86 -8.21 -15.48
C ARG A 141 -10.34 -6.95 -16.16
N THR A 142 -10.26 -6.94 -17.49
CA THR A 142 -9.81 -5.78 -18.26
C THR A 142 -10.72 -4.56 -18.02
N ALA A 143 -12.05 -4.74 -18.00
CA ALA A 143 -12.99 -3.68 -17.71
C ALA A 143 -12.86 -3.13 -16.29
N ALA A 144 -12.64 -3.99 -15.29
CA ALA A 144 -12.38 -3.56 -13.92
C ALA A 144 -11.08 -2.75 -13.82
N ASP A 145 -9.99 -3.20 -14.48
CA ASP A 145 -8.74 -2.45 -14.52
C ASP A 145 -8.91 -1.11 -15.27
N LEU A 146 -9.67 -1.08 -16.38
CA LEU A 146 -9.98 0.13 -17.13
C LEU A 146 -10.70 1.13 -16.25
N TYR A 147 -11.75 0.67 -15.56
CA TYR A 147 -12.49 1.49 -14.63
C TYR A 147 -11.57 2.08 -13.54
N ASN A 148 -10.72 1.26 -12.93
CA ASN A 148 -9.81 1.68 -11.86
C ASN A 148 -8.82 2.76 -12.35
N TRP A 149 -8.14 2.52 -13.48
CA TRP A 149 -7.16 3.45 -14.05
C TRP A 149 -7.80 4.72 -14.60
N ALA A 150 -8.93 4.58 -15.29
CA ALA A 150 -9.66 5.71 -15.84
C ALA A 150 -10.18 6.63 -14.73
N LEU A 151 -10.62 6.06 -13.60
CA LEU A 151 -11.03 6.84 -12.43
C LEU A 151 -9.86 7.64 -11.83
N ILE A 152 -8.68 7.02 -11.68
CA ILE A 152 -7.45 7.72 -11.25
C ILE A 152 -7.15 8.90 -12.16
N LEU A 153 -7.16 8.68 -13.48
CA LEU A 153 -6.78 9.69 -14.46
C LEU A 153 -7.83 10.83 -14.56
N SER A 154 -9.11 10.51 -14.36
CA SER A 154 -10.20 11.49 -14.35
C SER A 154 -10.06 12.49 -13.20
N PHE A 155 -9.70 12.02 -12.01
CA PHE A 155 -9.59 12.83 -10.80
C PHE A 155 -8.14 13.26 -10.48
N ARG A 156 -7.18 13.05 -11.39
CA ARG A 156 -5.78 13.43 -11.19
C ARG A 156 -5.63 14.94 -10.98
N ALA A 157 -4.89 15.32 -9.95
CA ALA A 157 -4.54 16.70 -9.65
C ALA A 157 -3.64 17.31 -10.72
N ALA A 158 -3.53 18.65 -10.75
CA ALA A 158 -2.64 19.35 -11.68
C ALA A 158 -1.16 19.02 -11.46
N ASN A 159 -0.77 18.61 -10.24
CA ASN A 159 0.60 18.16 -9.95
C ASN A 159 0.96 16.82 -10.59
N GLY A 160 -0.02 16.08 -11.14
CA GLY A 160 0.17 14.80 -11.82
C GLY A 160 0.41 13.59 -10.91
N SER A 161 0.64 13.79 -9.60
CA SER A 161 1.03 12.74 -8.67
C SER A 161 -0.06 12.34 -7.66
N GLU A 162 -1.12 13.14 -7.57
CA GLU A 162 -2.20 12.92 -6.61
C GLU A 162 -3.56 12.84 -7.31
N VAL A 163 -4.54 12.25 -6.61
CA VAL A 163 -5.95 12.24 -6.97
C VAL A 163 -6.70 13.18 -6.01
N VAL A 164 -7.66 13.94 -6.52
CA VAL A 164 -8.53 14.81 -5.72
C VAL A 164 -9.95 14.24 -5.74
N PRO A 165 -10.38 13.53 -4.68
CA PRO A 165 -11.77 13.12 -4.54
C PRO A 165 -12.66 14.36 -4.41
N GLN A 166 -13.59 14.53 -5.34
CA GLN A 166 -14.51 15.67 -5.33
C GLN A 166 -15.83 15.32 -6.03
N GLY A 167 -16.89 16.01 -5.64
CA GLY A 167 -18.18 16.01 -6.34
C GLY A 167 -18.28 17.16 -7.33
N GLY A 168 -19.36 17.18 -8.12
CA GLY A 168 -19.67 18.21 -9.10
C GLY A 168 -20.16 17.66 -10.43
N THR A 169 -20.37 18.55 -11.40
CA THR A 169 -20.75 18.21 -12.77
C THR A 169 -19.50 18.06 -13.63
N PHE A 170 -19.37 16.94 -14.33
CA PHE A 170 -18.26 16.65 -15.22
C PHE A 170 -18.76 16.47 -16.66
N GLU A 171 -18.03 17.01 -17.62
CA GLU A 171 -18.33 16.83 -19.04
C GLU A 171 -17.88 15.44 -19.53
N LEU A 172 -18.65 14.86 -20.43
CA LEU A 172 -18.37 13.62 -21.17
C LEU A 172 -18.46 13.90 -22.67
N PRO A 173 -17.81 13.10 -23.53
CA PRO A 173 -17.92 13.25 -24.99
C PRO A 173 -19.35 13.12 -25.54
N PHE A 174 -20.28 12.60 -24.74
CA PHE A 174 -21.68 12.34 -25.10
C PHE A 174 -22.69 12.96 -24.12
N GLY A 175 -22.27 13.77 -23.15
CA GLY A 175 -23.18 14.33 -22.15
C GLY A 175 -22.48 14.82 -20.90
N ARG A 176 -23.14 14.69 -19.75
CA ARG A 176 -22.62 15.12 -18.44
C ARG A 176 -22.81 14.02 -17.40
N LEU A 177 -21.91 13.99 -16.42
CA LEU A 177 -21.99 13.17 -15.22
C LEU A 177 -22.09 14.06 -13.98
N GLU A 178 -23.15 13.88 -13.20
CA GLU A 178 -23.28 14.45 -11.86
C GLU A 178 -22.64 13.50 -10.84
N VAL A 179 -21.67 13.99 -10.07
CA VAL A 179 -20.96 13.24 -9.03
C VAL A 179 -21.28 13.81 -7.66
N ALA A 180 -22.00 13.05 -6.83
CA ALA A 180 -22.14 13.34 -5.42
C ALA A 180 -20.89 12.89 -4.65
N PHE A 181 -20.42 13.71 -3.71
CA PHE A 181 -19.32 13.36 -2.81
C PHE A 181 -19.60 13.89 -1.41
N ASP A 182 -19.49 13.03 -0.41
CA ASP A 182 -19.65 13.39 0.99
C ASP A 182 -18.27 13.72 1.60
N PRO A 183 -17.99 14.98 2.00
CA PRO A 183 -16.72 15.34 2.62
C PRO A 183 -16.41 14.58 3.91
N ALA A 184 -17.42 13.98 4.58
CA ALA A 184 -17.18 13.11 5.72
C ALA A 184 -16.36 11.86 5.37
N ALA A 185 -16.36 11.44 4.09
CA ALA A 185 -15.52 10.34 3.59
C ALA A 185 -14.01 10.65 3.64
N LEU A 186 -13.63 11.92 3.82
CA LEU A 186 -12.23 12.33 4.03
C LEU A 186 -11.78 12.15 5.50
N ARG A 187 -12.55 11.43 6.32
CA ARG A 187 -12.22 11.20 7.73
C ARG A 187 -12.03 9.72 8.03
N ALA A 188 -11.04 9.43 8.86
CA ALA A 188 -10.80 8.11 9.45
C ALA A 188 -10.79 8.26 10.97
N GLY A 189 -11.96 8.12 11.60
CA GLY A 189 -12.13 8.40 13.03
C GLY A 189 -11.94 9.89 13.33
N ASP A 190 -11.00 10.21 14.22
CA ASP A 190 -10.63 11.57 14.62
C ASP A 190 -9.57 12.20 13.71
N ARG A 191 -9.35 11.63 12.53
CA ARG A 191 -8.31 12.03 11.58
C ARG A 191 -8.88 12.47 10.25
N GLU A 192 -8.23 13.45 9.65
CA GLU A 192 -8.44 13.87 8.28
C GLU A 192 -7.51 13.09 7.35
N LEU A 193 -8.00 12.73 6.18
CA LEU A 193 -7.28 12.11 5.08
C LEU A 193 -7.00 13.14 3.99
N PHE A 194 -5.78 13.19 3.49
CA PHE A 194 -5.36 14.13 2.46
C PHE A 194 -4.21 13.58 1.62
N GLY A 195 -3.93 14.19 0.46
CA GLY A 195 -2.82 13.79 -0.42
C GLY A 195 -2.94 12.33 -0.86
N PHE A 196 -3.97 12.04 -1.66
CA PHE A 196 -4.28 10.69 -2.14
C PHE A 196 -3.37 10.33 -3.31
N ILE A 197 -2.47 9.38 -3.12
CA ILE A 197 -1.50 8.96 -4.13
C ILE A 197 -2.01 7.67 -4.79
N PRO A 198 -2.08 7.58 -6.14
CA PRO A 198 -2.44 6.35 -6.83
C PRO A 198 -1.34 5.30 -6.66
N ILE A 199 -1.64 4.24 -5.92
CA ILE A 199 -0.62 3.24 -5.55
C ILE A 199 -0.38 2.19 -6.63
N GLY A 200 -1.30 2.04 -7.58
CA GLY A 200 -1.10 1.19 -8.76
C GLY A 200 0.00 1.69 -9.70
N GLU A 201 0.48 2.93 -9.53
CA GLU A 201 1.59 3.53 -10.28
C GLU A 201 2.95 3.30 -9.61
N LEU A 202 2.98 2.69 -8.43
CA LEU A 202 4.20 2.54 -7.65
C LEU A 202 4.86 1.18 -7.90
N GLU A 203 6.17 1.21 -8.16
CA GLU A 203 7.01 0.03 -8.06
C GLU A 203 7.49 -0.13 -6.62
N VAL A 204 7.21 -1.29 -6.02
CA VAL A 204 7.55 -1.57 -4.63
C VAL A 204 8.88 -2.31 -4.57
N HIS A 205 9.82 -1.74 -3.81
CA HIS A 205 11.11 -2.35 -3.51
C HIS A 205 11.32 -2.46 -2.00
N GLY A 206 12.16 -3.39 -1.56
CA GLY A 206 12.53 -3.56 -0.15
C GLY A 206 11.54 -4.37 0.69
N LEU A 207 10.40 -4.76 0.11
CA LEU A 207 9.52 -5.80 0.65
C LEU A 207 9.67 -7.07 -0.19
N ALA A 208 9.87 -8.22 0.46
CA ALA A 208 9.97 -9.52 -0.19
C ALA A 208 8.59 -10.02 -0.64
N MET A 209 7.53 -9.72 0.12
CA MET A 209 6.16 -10.08 -0.23
C MET A 209 5.38 -8.85 -0.70
N ARG A 210 4.63 -8.98 -1.80
CA ARG A 210 3.70 -7.95 -2.29
C ARG A 210 2.28 -8.51 -2.24
N TYR A 211 1.42 -7.85 -1.47
CA TYR A 211 0.00 -8.17 -1.36
C TYR A 211 -0.82 -7.15 -2.12
N ARG A 212 -1.62 -7.66 -3.05
CA ARG A 212 -2.62 -6.95 -3.84
C ARG A 212 -3.84 -7.86 -3.97
N TRP A 213 -5.02 -7.33 -3.68
CA TRP A 213 -6.29 -8.03 -3.94
C TRP A 213 -6.98 -7.38 -5.13
N PRO A 214 -7.17 -8.12 -6.23
CA PRO A 214 -7.88 -7.62 -7.38
C PRO A 214 -9.35 -7.34 -7.05
N GLY A 215 -9.86 -6.22 -7.55
CA GLY A 215 -11.24 -5.79 -7.33
C GLY A 215 -11.59 -4.58 -8.18
N LEU A 216 -12.63 -3.87 -7.74
CA LEU A 216 -13.14 -2.65 -8.36
C LEU A 216 -12.84 -1.43 -7.49
N GLY A 217 -12.54 -0.30 -8.13
CA GLY A 217 -12.16 0.96 -7.51
C GLY A 217 -10.69 1.30 -7.71
N ALA A 218 -10.39 2.60 -7.74
CA ALA A 218 -9.04 3.12 -7.83
C ALA A 218 -8.29 2.90 -6.49
N PRO A 219 -7.21 2.11 -6.45
CA PRO A 219 -6.43 1.92 -5.23
C PRO A 219 -5.55 3.16 -5.00
N LEU A 220 -5.70 3.77 -3.83
CA LEU A 220 -5.02 4.99 -3.40
C LEU A 220 -4.36 4.77 -2.02
N ALA A 221 -3.42 5.65 -1.69
CA ALA A 221 -2.90 5.79 -0.34
C ALA A 221 -2.99 7.24 0.12
N ALA A 222 -3.66 7.47 1.24
CA ALA A 222 -3.87 8.80 1.81
C ALA A 222 -2.87 9.08 2.93
N SER A 223 -2.38 10.31 3.00
CA SER A 223 -1.77 10.85 4.22
C SER A 223 -2.84 11.12 5.26
N THR A 224 -2.46 11.22 6.53
CA THR A 224 -3.42 11.47 7.60
C THR A 224 -2.88 12.39 8.69
N ARG A 225 -3.76 13.24 9.24
CA ARG A 225 -3.45 14.14 10.36
C ARG A 225 -4.61 14.19 11.36
N PRO A 226 -4.37 14.43 12.66
CA PRO A 226 -5.45 14.64 13.62
C PRO A 226 -6.33 15.84 13.25
N ILE A 227 -7.65 15.72 13.41
CA ILE A 227 -8.60 16.85 13.22
C ILE A 227 -8.51 17.82 14.39
N ASP A 228 -8.41 17.30 15.61
CA ASP A 228 -8.23 18.09 16.83
C ASP A 228 -6.82 17.89 17.39
N ALA A 229 -5.90 18.78 17.02
CA ALA A 229 -4.54 18.80 17.54
C ALA A 229 -4.46 19.31 19.00
N SER A 230 -5.57 19.82 19.58
CA SER A 230 -5.59 20.42 20.93
C SER A 230 -5.45 19.42 22.07
N ARG A 231 -5.44 18.12 21.76
CA ARG A 231 -5.09 17.05 22.72
C ARG A 231 -3.77 16.42 22.30
N PRO A 232 -2.62 17.07 22.57
CA PRO A 232 -1.30 16.53 22.31
C PRO A 232 -1.22 15.07 22.72
N GLY A 233 -0.91 14.24 21.74
CA GLY A 233 -0.71 12.82 21.94
C GLY A 233 -1.92 12.09 22.48
N ARG A 234 -3.13 12.20 21.88
CA ARG A 234 -4.24 11.18 21.80
C ARG A 234 -4.16 10.21 20.63
N ASP A 235 -3.38 10.63 19.65
CA ASP A 235 -3.05 9.83 18.49
C ASP A 235 -1.85 8.90 18.77
N LEU A 236 -1.98 7.61 18.48
CA LEU A 236 -0.82 6.70 18.37
C LEU A 236 -0.34 6.57 16.92
N VAL A 237 -1.12 7.02 15.95
CA VAL A 237 -0.85 6.77 14.53
C VAL A 237 0.52 7.33 14.15
N ALA A 238 1.33 6.50 13.49
CA ALA A 238 2.64 6.91 13.04
C ALA A 238 2.53 8.16 12.13
N PRO A 239 3.32 9.23 12.34
CA PRO A 239 3.13 10.52 11.66
C PRO A 239 3.20 10.47 10.12
N ARG A 240 3.91 9.47 9.57
CA ARG A 240 4.09 9.29 8.12
C ARG A 240 3.28 8.11 7.56
N LEU A 241 2.37 7.55 8.35
CA LEU A 241 1.50 6.46 7.91
C LEU A 241 0.73 6.88 6.66
N LYS A 242 0.70 5.99 5.68
CA LYS A 242 -0.20 6.06 4.54
C LYS A 242 -1.33 5.06 4.75
N VAL A 243 -2.56 5.57 4.73
CA VAL A 243 -3.77 4.78 4.88
C VAL A 243 -4.16 4.25 3.50
N PRO A 244 -4.26 2.93 3.28
CA PRO A 244 -4.78 2.37 2.04
C PRO A 244 -6.28 2.66 1.90
N VAL A 245 -6.68 3.21 0.75
CA VAL A 245 -8.04 3.64 0.43
C VAL A 245 -8.40 3.19 -0.99
N THR A 246 -9.62 2.74 -1.21
CA THR A 246 -10.17 2.48 -2.55
C THR A 246 -11.21 3.55 -2.87
N ALA A 247 -11.01 4.29 -3.96
CA ALA A 247 -12.02 5.22 -4.48
C ALA A 247 -12.93 4.50 -5.48
N LEU A 248 -14.24 4.58 -5.27
CA LEU A 248 -15.25 3.92 -6.09
C LEU A 248 -16.27 4.95 -6.56
N LEU A 249 -16.43 5.09 -7.87
CA LEU A 249 -17.49 5.88 -8.49
C LEU A 249 -18.68 4.96 -8.83
N ARG A 250 -19.70 4.96 -7.97
CA ARG A 250 -20.93 4.20 -8.19
C ARG A 250 -21.85 4.97 -9.13
N ILE A 251 -22.20 4.39 -10.26
CA ILE A 251 -23.05 5.04 -11.28
C ILE A 251 -24.40 4.34 -11.25
N ALA A 252 -25.46 5.10 -11.00
CA ALA A 252 -26.81 4.55 -10.93
C ALA A 252 -27.34 4.33 -12.35
N GLU A 253 -27.82 3.11 -12.63
CA GLU A 253 -28.47 2.76 -13.89
C GLU A 253 -27.69 3.21 -15.13
N ALA A 254 -26.36 3.03 -15.09
CA ALA A 254 -25.41 3.52 -16.09
C ALA A 254 -25.78 3.08 -17.51
N ARG A 255 -26.16 1.81 -17.70
CA ARG A 255 -26.46 1.29 -19.04
C ARG A 255 -27.78 1.87 -19.55
N ARG A 256 -28.83 1.89 -18.73
CA ARG A 256 -30.11 2.50 -19.09
C ARG A 256 -29.94 3.98 -19.45
N ALA A 257 -29.23 4.75 -18.62
CA ALA A 257 -29.01 6.17 -18.85
C ALA A 257 -28.25 6.44 -20.16
N LEU A 258 -27.21 5.64 -20.46
CA LEU A 258 -26.48 5.73 -21.74
C LEU A 258 -27.40 5.49 -22.94
N VAL A 259 -28.22 4.44 -22.90
CA VAL A 259 -29.12 4.08 -24.01
C VAL A 259 -30.23 5.11 -24.20
N GLN A 260 -30.76 5.68 -23.11
CA GLN A 260 -31.84 6.66 -23.16
C GLN A 260 -31.35 8.09 -23.39
N GLY A 261 -30.04 8.33 -23.34
CA GLY A 261 -29.47 9.67 -23.43
C GLY A 261 -29.82 10.55 -22.21
N GLU A 262 -30.05 9.92 -21.06
CA GLU A 262 -30.38 10.63 -19.82
C GLU A 262 -29.09 11.12 -19.11
N PRO A 263 -29.19 12.20 -18.31
CA PRO A 263 -28.06 12.61 -17.46
C PRO A 263 -27.62 11.49 -16.52
N LEU A 264 -26.31 11.23 -16.48
CA LEU A 264 -25.74 10.23 -15.59
C LEU A 264 -25.62 10.80 -14.17
N THR A 265 -26.01 10.02 -13.18
CA THR A 265 -25.83 10.35 -11.76
C THR A 265 -24.97 9.31 -11.08
N SER A 266 -24.08 9.78 -10.19
CA SER A 266 -23.13 8.92 -9.52
C SER A 266 -22.77 9.41 -8.13
N ARG A 267 -22.14 8.53 -7.35
CA ARG A 267 -21.57 8.83 -6.04
C ARG A 267 -20.12 8.37 -6.00
N LEU A 268 -19.22 9.29 -5.64
CA LEU A 268 -17.84 8.94 -5.32
C LEU A 268 -17.76 8.53 -3.84
N GLU A 269 -17.29 7.32 -3.61
CA GLU A 269 -17.12 6.68 -2.30
C GLU A 269 -15.63 6.46 -2.03
N LEU A 270 -15.21 6.62 -0.77
CA LEU A 270 -13.88 6.24 -0.30
C LEU A 270 -14.03 5.11 0.71
N HIS A 271 -13.39 3.98 0.44
CA HIS A 271 -13.42 2.79 1.28
C HIS A 271 -12.04 2.57 1.89
N LEU A 272 -11.95 2.64 3.22
CA LEU A 272 -10.72 2.30 3.93
C LEU A 272 -10.52 0.77 3.91
N ALA A 273 -9.29 0.30 3.69
CA ALA A 273 -8.97 -1.15 3.63
C ALA A 273 -9.33 -1.97 4.89
N TRP A 274 -9.72 -1.29 5.96
CA TRP A 274 -9.97 -1.80 7.30
C TRP A 274 -11.47 -1.85 7.63
N ASP A 275 -12.29 -1.25 6.78
CA ASP A 275 -13.73 -1.06 7.02
C ASP A 275 -14.55 -1.92 6.05
N ALA A 276 -14.10 -2.06 4.80
CA ALA A 276 -14.73 -2.92 3.81
C ALA A 276 -13.70 -3.53 2.85
N GLU A 277 -13.87 -4.82 2.56
CA GLU A 277 -13.11 -5.55 1.54
C GLU A 277 -13.93 -5.74 0.25
N SER A 278 -15.23 -5.44 0.33
CA SER A 278 -16.19 -5.61 -0.76
C SER A 278 -17.39 -4.70 -0.54
N VAL A 279 -18.06 -4.34 -1.63
CA VAL A 279 -19.31 -3.58 -1.63
C VAL A 279 -20.43 -4.38 -2.29
N SER A 280 -21.69 -4.02 -2.02
CA SER A 280 -22.82 -4.53 -2.80
C SER A 280 -23.07 -3.63 -4.02
N ILE A 281 -23.09 -4.21 -5.22
CA ILE A 281 -23.45 -3.53 -6.47
C ILE A 281 -24.40 -4.45 -7.22
N ALA A 282 -25.57 -3.95 -7.61
CA ALA A 282 -26.60 -4.73 -8.31
C ALA A 282 -26.98 -6.06 -7.63
N GLY A 283 -26.89 -6.13 -6.29
CA GLY A 283 -27.17 -7.34 -5.52
C GLY A 283 -26.01 -8.33 -5.42
N GLU A 284 -24.88 -8.06 -6.08
CA GLU A 284 -23.67 -8.86 -6.02
C GLU A 284 -22.63 -8.31 -5.04
N ARG A 285 -21.86 -9.21 -4.43
CA ARG A 285 -20.72 -8.84 -3.57
C ARG A 285 -19.48 -8.63 -4.44
N VAL A 286 -19.14 -7.38 -4.69
CA VAL A 286 -18.01 -6.97 -5.52
C VAL A 286 -16.79 -6.68 -4.65
N PRO A 287 -15.64 -7.36 -4.82
CA PRO A 287 -14.42 -7.06 -4.08
C PRO A 287 -13.87 -5.68 -4.45
N LEU A 288 -13.32 -4.97 -3.47
CA LEU A 288 -12.63 -3.70 -3.70
C LEU A 288 -11.16 -3.96 -4.05
N GLU A 289 -10.63 -3.18 -5.00
CA GLU A 289 -9.20 -3.25 -5.34
C GLU A 289 -8.37 -2.67 -4.19
N LEU A 290 -7.44 -3.47 -3.64
CA LEU A 290 -6.66 -3.11 -2.46
C LEU A 290 -5.19 -3.47 -2.64
N GLU A 291 -4.28 -2.56 -2.29
CA GLU A 291 -2.84 -2.77 -2.38
C GLU A 291 -2.09 -2.28 -1.11
N PRO A 292 -2.27 -2.96 0.04
CA PRO A 292 -1.72 -2.50 1.32
C PRO A 292 -0.18 -2.45 1.33
N SER A 293 0.51 -3.35 0.60
CA SER A 293 1.98 -3.36 0.57
C SER A 293 2.55 -2.06 -0.01
N SER A 294 1.91 -1.50 -1.04
CA SER A 294 2.34 -0.25 -1.66
C SER A 294 2.10 0.94 -0.74
N ALA A 295 0.97 0.99 -0.03
CA ALA A 295 0.72 2.00 0.99
C ALA A 295 1.73 1.91 2.16
N LEU A 296 2.04 0.69 2.63
CA LEU A 296 3.04 0.48 3.67
C LEU A 296 4.44 0.92 3.21
N ALA A 297 4.88 0.50 2.02
CA ALA A 297 6.16 0.89 1.47
C ALA A 297 6.27 2.42 1.32
N LEU A 298 5.22 3.07 0.83
CA LEU A 298 5.15 4.53 0.69
C LEU A 298 5.26 5.26 2.04
N SER A 299 4.83 4.64 3.14
CA SER A 299 5.00 5.18 4.51
C SER A 299 6.47 5.28 4.92
N PHE A 300 7.34 4.46 4.31
CA PHE A 300 8.78 4.43 4.59
C PHE A 300 9.62 5.15 3.54
N THR A 301 9.07 5.48 2.37
CA THR A 301 9.79 6.16 1.29
C THR A 301 10.44 7.47 1.78
N GLY A 302 11.74 7.60 1.53
CA GLY A 302 12.53 8.76 1.92
C GLY A 302 12.84 8.86 3.41
N LEU A 303 12.72 7.78 4.20
CA LEU A 303 13.26 7.75 5.56
C LEU A 303 14.78 7.45 5.56
N PRO A 304 15.59 8.20 6.33
CA PRO A 304 17.02 7.93 6.47
C PRO A 304 17.25 6.81 7.49
N ILE A 305 16.92 5.56 7.12
CA ILE A 305 16.91 4.41 8.03
C ILE A 305 18.27 4.22 8.74
N LEU A 306 19.37 4.27 7.99
CA LEU A 306 20.71 4.10 8.57
C LEU A 306 21.07 5.19 9.58
N GLU A 307 20.65 6.43 9.34
CA GLU A 307 20.89 7.54 10.26
C GLU A 307 20.06 7.37 11.55
N ILE A 308 18.79 6.98 11.42
CA ILE A 308 17.90 6.66 12.55
C ILE A 308 18.53 5.56 13.41
N GLU A 309 18.99 4.48 12.79
CA GLU A 309 19.59 3.34 13.48
C GLU A 309 20.92 3.71 14.16
N THR A 310 21.75 4.51 13.49
CA THR A 310 23.02 5.02 14.04
C THR A 310 22.79 5.94 15.23
N LEU A 311 21.89 6.92 15.13
CA LEU A 311 21.55 7.82 16.24
C LEU A 311 20.94 7.06 17.42
N GLY A 312 20.10 6.06 17.15
CA GLY A 312 19.50 5.21 18.18
C GLY A 312 20.54 4.35 18.89
N PHE A 313 21.53 3.83 18.16
CA PHE A 313 22.66 3.10 18.76
C PHE A 313 23.56 4.02 19.60
N LEU A 314 23.74 5.28 19.19
CA LEU A 314 24.54 6.27 19.92
C LEU A 314 23.83 6.91 21.12
N GLY A 315 22.58 6.55 21.41
CA GLY A 315 21.82 7.12 22.54
C GLY A 315 21.38 8.56 22.31
N ARG A 316 21.14 8.95 21.05
CA ARG A 316 20.80 10.33 20.66
C ARG A 316 19.43 10.46 20.01
N LEU A 317 18.83 9.36 19.55
CA LEU A 317 17.59 9.42 18.78
C LEU A 317 16.41 9.89 19.64
N THR A 318 16.30 9.42 20.90
CA THR A 318 15.18 9.87 21.75
C THR A 318 15.25 11.36 22.07
N GLY A 319 16.44 11.96 22.10
CA GLY A 319 16.60 13.41 22.24
C GLY A 319 16.14 14.17 20.99
N VAL A 320 16.49 13.68 19.80
CA VAL A 320 16.03 14.24 18.51
C VAL A 320 14.51 14.10 18.34
N LEU A 321 13.93 13.05 18.91
CA LEU A 321 12.50 12.74 18.83
C LEU A 321 11.74 13.05 20.12
N ALA A 322 12.24 13.97 20.96
CA ALA A 322 11.66 14.24 22.29
C ALA A 322 10.17 14.62 22.24
N ASP A 323 9.73 15.30 21.17
CA ASP A 323 8.33 15.71 20.97
C ASP A 323 7.45 14.61 20.34
N ARG A 324 8.00 13.43 20.08
CA ARG A 324 7.28 12.31 19.47
C ARG A 324 7.07 11.18 20.47
N PRO A 325 5.88 10.56 20.50
CA PRO A 325 5.65 9.40 21.34
C PRO A 325 6.57 8.24 20.89
N PRO A 326 7.26 7.56 21.83
CA PRO A 326 8.15 6.44 21.50
C PRO A 326 7.38 5.18 21.09
N LEU A 327 6.06 5.14 21.32
CA LEU A 327 5.17 4.06 20.89
C LEU A 327 4.20 4.62 19.86
N VAL A 328 4.17 4.02 18.67
CA VAL A 328 3.27 4.40 17.57
C VAL A 328 2.51 3.20 17.04
N SER A 329 1.39 3.41 16.38
CA SER A 329 0.52 2.41 15.77
C SER A 329 0.50 2.56 14.26
N SER A 330 0.36 1.43 13.56
CA SER A 330 0.13 1.40 12.10
C SER A 330 -1.30 1.76 11.70
N THR A 331 -2.18 1.98 12.67
CA THR A 331 -3.64 2.05 12.51
C THR A 331 -4.24 2.99 13.56
N PRO A 332 -5.32 3.74 13.27
CA PRO A 332 -6.11 4.37 14.33
C PRO A 332 -6.60 3.32 15.34
N TYR A 333 -6.64 3.68 16.62
CA TYR A 333 -7.09 2.76 17.67
C TYR A 333 -8.54 2.31 17.41
N LYS A 334 -8.75 0.99 17.34
CA LYS A 334 -10.07 0.36 17.26
C LYS A 334 -10.30 -0.47 18.53
N PRO A 335 -11.31 -0.15 19.35
CA PRO A 335 -11.67 -0.96 20.51
C PRO A 335 -11.93 -2.42 20.14
N GLY A 336 -11.55 -3.34 21.01
CA GLY A 336 -11.75 -4.78 20.82
C GLY A 336 -10.62 -5.51 20.08
N LEU A 337 -9.71 -4.79 19.41
CA LEU A 337 -8.52 -5.37 18.79
C LEU A 337 -7.37 -5.51 19.79
N ILE A 338 -6.71 -6.67 19.79
CA ILE A 338 -5.60 -6.98 20.69
C ILE A 338 -4.33 -6.26 20.23
N PRO A 339 -3.66 -5.46 21.08
CA PRO A 339 -2.40 -4.83 20.70
C PRO A 339 -1.26 -5.84 20.57
N VAL A 340 -0.49 -5.74 19.50
CA VAL A 340 0.78 -6.43 19.30
C VAL A 340 1.89 -5.37 19.28
N VAL A 341 2.72 -5.35 20.32
CA VAL A 341 3.83 -4.39 20.46
C VAL A 341 5.12 -5.01 19.95
N PHE A 342 5.66 -4.47 18.87
CA PHE A 342 6.95 -4.83 18.32
C PHE A 342 8.09 -4.02 18.96
N VAL A 343 9.13 -4.73 19.41
CA VAL A 343 10.32 -4.16 20.06
C VAL A 343 11.58 -4.62 19.31
N HIS A 344 12.24 -3.68 18.63
CA HIS A 344 13.44 -3.95 17.84
C HIS A 344 14.69 -4.22 18.70
N GLY A 345 15.76 -4.73 18.07
CA GLY A 345 17.03 -5.03 18.71
C GLY A 345 18.06 -3.90 18.66
N THR A 346 19.32 -4.24 18.92
CA THR A 346 20.49 -3.36 18.81
C THR A 346 20.70 -2.86 17.38
N GLU A 347 21.09 -1.59 17.23
CA GLU A 347 21.43 -0.96 15.93
C GLU A 347 20.31 -1.15 14.90
N SER A 348 19.07 -0.93 15.35
CA SER A 348 17.86 -1.24 14.60
C SER A 348 16.77 -0.20 14.84
N SER A 349 15.66 -0.31 14.12
CA SER A 349 14.53 0.62 14.18
C SER A 349 13.20 -0.10 13.94
N VAL A 350 12.10 0.60 14.17
CA VAL A 350 10.74 0.08 13.90
C VAL A 350 10.55 -0.33 12.44
N VAL A 351 11.31 0.25 11.50
CA VAL A 351 11.21 -0.03 10.06
C VAL A 351 11.60 -1.48 9.74
N ARG A 352 12.45 -2.12 10.56
CA ARG A 352 12.85 -3.53 10.36
C ARG A 352 11.70 -4.52 10.55
N TRP A 353 10.56 -4.07 11.08
CA TRP A 353 9.33 -4.87 11.16
C TRP A 353 8.42 -4.76 9.93
N ALA A 354 8.80 -3.98 8.90
CA ALA A 354 7.97 -3.74 7.72
C ALA A 354 7.48 -5.03 7.06
N GLU A 355 8.37 -5.99 6.81
CA GLU A 355 7.99 -7.28 6.18
C GLU A 355 7.04 -8.10 7.07
N MET A 356 7.28 -8.09 8.38
CA MET A 356 6.45 -8.82 9.35
C MET A 356 5.04 -8.23 9.37
N VAL A 357 4.91 -6.90 9.53
CA VAL A 357 3.59 -6.26 9.55
C VAL A 357 2.89 -6.38 8.19
N ASN A 358 3.63 -6.32 7.08
CA ASN A 358 3.09 -6.55 5.73
C ASN A 358 2.40 -7.92 5.62
N ARG A 359 3.06 -9.00 6.06
CA ARG A 359 2.48 -10.35 6.06
C ARG A 359 1.29 -10.48 7.01
N LEU A 360 1.40 -9.90 8.21
CA LEU A 360 0.37 -10.04 9.23
C LEU A 360 -0.90 -9.26 8.89
N GLN A 361 -0.78 -8.04 8.35
CA GLN A 361 -1.91 -7.27 7.86
C GLN A 361 -2.56 -7.88 6.61
N ALA A 362 -1.79 -8.64 5.82
CA ALA A 362 -2.33 -9.38 4.70
C ALA A 362 -3.22 -10.55 5.09
N ASP A 363 -3.17 -11.01 6.35
CA ASP A 363 -3.97 -12.12 6.83
C ASP A 363 -5.33 -11.63 7.38
N PRO A 364 -6.48 -12.02 6.80
CA PRO A 364 -7.81 -11.54 7.22
C PRO A 364 -8.13 -11.90 8.68
N GLU A 365 -7.72 -13.08 9.13
CA GLU A 365 -7.96 -13.53 10.50
C GLU A 365 -7.12 -12.73 11.50
N ILE A 366 -5.87 -12.40 11.13
CA ILE A 366 -5.02 -11.60 12.02
C ILE A 366 -5.46 -10.15 12.04
N ARG A 367 -5.71 -9.52 10.88
CA ARG A 367 -6.08 -8.09 10.82
C ARG A 367 -7.41 -7.77 11.52
N SER A 368 -8.32 -8.74 11.60
CA SER A 368 -9.62 -8.58 12.26
C SER A 368 -9.56 -8.70 13.79
N HIS A 369 -8.46 -9.20 14.34
CA HIS A 369 -8.30 -9.44 15.79
C HIS A 369 -7.16 -8.64 16.43
N PHE A 370 -6.20 -8.14 15.65
CA PHE A 370 -4.99 -7.51 16.16
C PHE A 370 -4.75 -6.12 15.59
N GLN A 371 -4.13 -5.26 16.40
CA GLN A 371 -3.60 -3.96 15.99
C GLN A 371 -2.11 -3.87 16.32
N PHE A 372 -1.30 -3.33 15.41
CA PHE A 372 0.17 -3.40 15.52
C PHE A 372 0.77 -2.07 15.96
N TRP A 373 1.50 -2.12 17.07
CA TRP A 373 2.21 -1.00 17.69
C TRP A 373 3.72 -1.24 17.65
N PHE A 374 4.49 -0.17 17.60
CA PHE A 374 5.93 -0.20 17.40
C PHE A 374 6.61 0.70 18.42
N PHE A 375 7.50 0.13 19.20
CA PHE A 375 8.29 0.87 20.18
C PHE A 375 9.67 1.23 19.59
N GLN A 376 9.94 2.53 19.48
CA GLN A 376 11.22 3.09 19.08
C GLN A 376 11.99 3.55 20.33
N TYR A 377 13.24 3.11 20.44
CA TYR A 377 14.11 3.49 21.56
C TYR A 377 15.58 3.58 21.12
N ASP A 378 16.39 4.20 21.99
CA ASP A 378 17.84 4.21 21.86
C ASP A 378 18.41 2.84 22.25
N SER A 379 18.81 2.06 21.25
CA SER A 379 19.28 0.70 21.46
C SER A 379 20.64 0.58 22.15
N GLY A 380 21.41 1.67 22.21
CA GLY A 380 22.65 1.76 22.99
C GLY A 380 22.46 2.02 24.49
N ASN A 381 21.23 2.36 24.92
CA ASN A 381 20.95 2.62 26.33
C ASN A 381 20.96 1.32 27.16
N PRO A 382 21.21 1.43 28.48
CA PRO A 382 21.09 0.29 29.38
C PRO A 382 19.71 -0.37 29.26
N ILE A 383 19.67 -1.70 29.24
CA ILE A 383 18.43 -2.49 29.08
C ILE A 383 17.35 -2.09 30.09
N ALA A 384 17.74 -1.85 31.36
CA ALA A 384 16.83 -1.42 32.41
C ALA A 384 16.17 -0.06 32.09
N LEU A 385 16.94 0.89 31.54
CA LEU A 385 16.43 2.21 31.17
C LEU A 385 15.47 2.10 29.98
N SER A 386 15.84 1.37 28.94
CA SER A 386 14.99 1.20 27.75
C SER A 386 13.72 0.38 28.07
N SER A 387 13.80 -0.59 28.98
CA SER A 387 12.63 -1.33 29.48
C SER A 387 11.69 -0.44 30.29
N LEU A 388 12.22 0.42 31.15
CA LEU A 388 11.42 1.42 31.86
C LEU A 388 10.69 2.34 30.86
N GLY A 389 11.39 2.82 29.82
CA GLY A 389 10.77 3.60 28.75
C GLY A 389 9.64 2.87 28.03
N LEU A 390 9.80 1.57 27.73
CA LEU A 390 8.74 0.75 27.15
C LEU A 390 7.53 0.64 28.08
N ARG A 391 7.77 0.40 29.38
CA ARG A 391 6.72 0.32 30.40
C ARG A 391 5.92 1.61 30.49
N ASP A 392 6.60 2.74 30.50
CA ASP A 392 5.98 4.05 30.59
C ASP A 392 5.18 4.37 29.33
N ALA A 393 5.72 4.06 28.16
CA ALA A 393 5.04 4.27 26.88
C ALA A 393 3.74 3.44 26.77
N VAL A 394 3.78 2.17 27.19
CA VAL A 394 2.59 1.31 27.23
C VAL A 394 1.58 1.83 28.24
N SER A 395 2.02 2.16 29.46
CA SER A 395 1.11 2.63 30.52
C SER A 395 0.44 3.95 30.14
N ALA A 396 1.19 4.88 29.54
CA ALA A 396 0.68 6.14 29.02
C ALA A 396 -0.29 5.93 27.84
N ALA A 397 -0.03 4.96 26.97
CA ALA A 397 -0.96 4.62 25.89
C ALA A 397 -2.28 4.08 26.43
N LEU A 398 -2.24 3.16 27.39
CA LEU A 398 -3.44 2.56 28.00
C LEU A 398 -4.28 3.59 28.76
N ALA A 399 -3.65 4.37 29.65
CA ALA A 399 -4.33 5.41 30.44
C ALA A 399 -5.04 6.45 29.56
N ARG A 400 -4.60 6.57 28.31
CA ARG A 400 -5.13 7.54 27.36
C ARG A 400 -6.20 6.98 26.42
N LEU A 401 -6.00 5.75 25.93
CA LEU A 401 -6.92 5.10 24.99
C LEU A 401 -8.14 4.52 25.70
N ASP A 402 -7.95 4.05 26.93
CA ASP A 402 -9.00 3.42 27.74
C ASP A 402 -8.89 3.85 29.22
N PRO A 403 -9.09 5.15 29.52
CA PRO A 403 -8.97 5.69 30.88
C PRO A 403 -9.92 5.02 31.88
N GLU A 404 -11.06 4.51 31.39
CA GLU A 404 -12.09 3.87 32.21
C GLU A 404 -11.92 2.34 32.28
N GLY A 405 -10.93 1.78 31.57
CA GLY A 405 -10.64 0.34 31.59
C GLY A 405 -11.74 -0.55 30.98
N LYS A 406 -12.48 -0.03 30.00
CA LYS A 406 -13.63 -0.67 29.35
C LYS A 406 -13.27 -1.58 28.19
N ASP A 407 -12.07 -1.48 27.61
CA ASP A 407 -11.63 -2.36 26.53
C ASP A 407 -10.83 -3.56 27.07
N PRO A 408 -11.44 -4.76 27.20
CA PRO A 408 -10.72 -5.93 27.68
C PRO A 408 -9.63 -6.41 26.70
N ALA A 409 -9.68 -6.03 25.41
CA ALA A 409 -8.67 -6.44 24.44
C ALA A 409 -7.30 -5.83 24.72
N LEU A 410 -7.25 -4.61 25.27
CA LEU A 410 -6.00 -3.98 25.70
C LEU A 410 -5.27 -4.78 26.79
N ARG A 411 -6.02 -5.55 27.60
CA ARG A 411 -5.46 -6.43 28.64
C ARG A 411 -5.02 -7.80 28.13
N ARG A 412 -5.10 -8.02 26.82
CA ARG A 412 -4.62 -9.25 26.15
C ARG A 412 -3.38 -8.99 25.31
N MET A 413 -2.65 -7.90 25.58
CA MET A 413 -1.52 -7.43 24.78
C MET A 413 -0.47 -8.53 24.55
N VAL A 414 0.00 -8.60 23.30
CA VAL A 414 1.11 -9.46 22.89
C VAL A 414 2.33 -8.57 22.69
N MET A 415 3.48 -8.96 23.23
CA MET A 415 4.74 -8.26 22.99
C MET A 415 5.72 -9.15 22.24
N ILE A 416 6.31 -8.63 21.15
CA ILE A 416 7.25 -9.36 20.30
C ILE A 416 8.59 -8.64 20.33
N GLY A 417 9.63 -9.31 20.82
CA GLY A 417 10.97 -8.75 20.93
C GLY A 417 11.99 -9.48 20.08
N HIS A 418 12.70 -8.74 19.23
CA HIS A 418 13.82 -9.25 18.44
C HIS A 418 15.16 -8.94 19.12
N SER A 419 16.06 -9.93 19.20
CA SER A 419 17.42 -9.75 19.76
C SER A 419 17.35 -9.08 21.15
N GLN A 420 18.09 -8.00 21.40
CA GLN A 420 18.05 -7.21 22.64
C GLN A 420 16.63 -6.73 23.01
N GLY A 421 15.77 -6.46 22.04
CA GLY A 421 14.37 -6.07 22.28
C GLY A 421 13.58 -7.14 23.03
N GLY A 422 13.93 -8.42 22.88
CA GLY A 422 13.35 -9.49 23.69
C GLY A 422 13.71 -9.42 25.18
N LEU A 423 14.86 -8.83 25.54
CA LEU A 423 15.20 -8.60 26.94
C LEU A 423 14.30 -7.50 27.53
N LEU A 424 13.99 -6.44 26.77
CA LEU A 424 13.02 -5.42 27.17
C LEU A 424 11.64 -6.04 27.39
N VAL A 425 11.17 -6.84 26.44
CA VAL A 425 9.88 -7.53 26.55
C VAL A 425 9.83 -8.46 27.77
N LYS A 426 10.92 -9.19 28.06
CA LYS A 426 11.01 -10.06 29.24
C LYS A 426 10.86 -9.27 30.54
N MET A 427 11.49 -8.09 30.63
CA MET A 427 11.36 -7.21 31.80
C MET A 427 9.90 -6.77 32.05
N GLN A 428 9.02 -6.86 31.06
CA GLN A 428 7.61 -6.50 31.22
C GLN A 428 6.78 -7.59 31.92
N VAL A 429 7.28 -8.83 32.01
CA VAL A 429 6.49 -9.99 32.48
C VAL A 429 7.15 -10.77 33.62
N ILE A 430 8.25 -10.25 34.18
CA ILE A 430 8.92 -10.85 35.34
C ILE A 430 8.67 -10.03 36.61
N ASN A 431 8.86 -10.67 37.75
CA ASN A 431 9.09 -10.01 39.03
C ASN A 431 10.57 -10.19 39.39
N SER A 432 11.34 -9.10 39.44
CA SER A 432 12.77 -9.18 39.76
C SER A 432 13.03 -9.41 41.25
N GLY A 433 12.10 -9.02 42.12
CA GLY A 433 12.42 -8.76 43.53
C GLY A 433 13.69 -7.90 43.62
N ASP A 434 14.63 -8.34 44.46
CA ASP A 434 15.91 -7.65 44.68
C ASP A 434 17.05 -8.18 43.77
N GLN A 435 16.80 -9.21 42.94
CA GLN A 435 17.86 -9.95 42.22
C GLN A 435 18.73 -9.05 41.32
N PHE A 436 18.14 -8.07 40.64
CA PHE A 436 18.91 -7.15 39.80
C PHE A 436 19.74 -6.15 40.61
N TRP A 437 19.23 -5.75 41.77
CA TRP A 437 19.92 -4.83 42.67
C TRP A 437 21.09 -5.53 43.37
N ASP A 438 20.86 -6.73 43.90
CA ASP A 438 21.87 -7.54 44.59
C ASP A 438 23.05 -7.92 43.67
N ALA A 439 22.81 -7.99 42.36
CA ALA A 439 23.85 -8.23 41.37
C ALA A 439 24.84 -7.04 41.21
N ILE A 440 24.45 -5.83 41.62
CA ILE A 440 25.25 -4.61 41.41
C ILE A 440 25.58 -3.85 42.70
N SER A 441 24.88 -4.11 43.81
CA SER A 441 25.08 -3.44 45.09
C SER A 441 25.01 -4.44 46.26
N LYS A 442 25.86 -4.23 47.26
CA LYS A 442 25.81 -4.95 48.55
C LYS A 442 25.01 -4.23 49.62
N LYS A 443 24.56 -2.99 49.35
CA LYS A 443 23.76 -2.17 50.26
C LYS A 443 22.35 -2.01 49.70
N PRO A 444 21.29 -2.03 50.53
CA PRO A 444 19.93 -1.69 50.11
C PRO A 444 19.88 -0.32 49.43
N LEU A 445 19.00 -0.15 48.44
CA LEU A 445 18.85 1.11 47.70
C LEU A 445 18.52 2.29 48.63
N ASP A 446 17.76 2.05 49.70
CA ASP A 446 17.33 3.08 50.66
C ASP A 446 18.44 3.56 51.59
N GLU A 447 19.54 2.81 51.72
CA GLU A 447 20.71 3.23 52.50
C GLU A 447 21.71 4.07 51.70
N LEU A 448 21.51 4.21 50.39
CA LEU A 448 22.38 5.02 49.55
C LEU A 448 22.00 6.50 49.63
N GLN A 449 23.02 7.35 49.76
CA GLN A 449 22.88 8.80 49.63
C GLN A 449 22.75 9.17 48.15
N LEU A 450 21.51 9.22 47.67
CA LEU A 450 21.14 9.57 46.30
C LEU A 450 20.10 10.69 46.31
N SER A 451 20.03 11.46 45.22
CA SER A 451 18.87 12.33 45.00
C SER A 451 17.59 11.50 44.86
N ASP A 452 16.44 12.04 45.25
CA ASP A 452 15.16 11.34 45.14
C ASP A 452 14.86 10.92 43.69
N LYS A 453 15.20 11.77 42.72
CA LYS A 453 15.07 11.47 41.29
C LYS A 453 15.90 10.25 40.88
N THR A 454 17.15 10.16 41.34
CA THR A 454 18.04 9.03 41.04
C THR A 454 17.55 7.75 41.73
N ARG A 455 17.15 7.85 43.00
CA ARG A 455 16.61 6.72 43.77
C ARG A 455 15.36 6.16 43.08
N GLU A 456 14.44 7.02 42.66
CA GLU A 456 13.21 6.61 41.98
C GLU A 456 13.48 5.98 40.61
N LEU A 457 14.42 6.54 39.83
CA LEU A 457 14.83 5.96 38.55
C LEU A 457 15.37 4.53 38.72
N LEU A 458 16.26 4.32 39.71
CA LEU A 458 16.82 3.00 40.02
C LEU A 458 15.72 2.05 40.51
N ARG A 459 14.83 2.54 41.38
CA ARG A 459 13.71 1.75 41.92
C ARG A 459 12.82 1.25 40.78
N ARG A 460 12.36 2.13 39.91
CA ARG A 460 11.48 1.78 38.77
C ARG A 460 12.18 0.93 37.69
N GLY A 461 13.47 1.15 37.47
CA GLY A 461 14.25 0.43 36.46
C GLY A 461 14.72 -0.96 36.88
N LEU A 462 14.95 -1.19 38.18
CA LEU A 462 15.60 -2.41 38.69
C LEU A 462 14.71 -3.28 39.59
N PHE A 463 13.64 -2.76 40.16
CA PHE A 463 12.68 -3.51 41.00
C PHE A 463 11.37 -3.69 40.24
N VAL A 464 11.41 -4.55 39.23
CA VAL A 464 10.39 -4.63 38.18
C VAL A 464 9.34 -5.67 38.51
N LYS A 465 8.07 -5.33 38.24
CA LYS A 465 6.88 -6.21 38.40
C LYS A 465 6.23 -6.46 37.04
N PRO A 466 5.52 -7.59 36.84
CA PRO A 466 4.84 -7.85 35.58
C PRO A 466 3.76 -6.80 35.27
N LEU A 467 3.62 -6.43 34.00
CA LEU A 467 2.48 -5.67 33.49
C LEU A 467 1.27 -6.61 33.36
N PRO A 468 0.16 -6.34 34.06
CA PRO A 468 -1.01 -7.23 34.03
C PRO A 468 -1.71 -7.27 32.66
N GLU A 469 -1.48 -6.28 31.80
CA GLU A 469 -2.09 -6.20 30.47
C GLU A 469 -1.41 -7.08 29.42
N VAL A 470 -0.21 -7.60 29.72
CA VAL A 470 0.56 -8.43 28.80
C VAL A 470 0.21 -9.90 29.00
N SER A 471 -0.50 -10.48 28.03
CA SER A 471 -0.93 -11.88 28.07
C SER A 471 0.08 -12.85 27.47
N ARG A 472 0.93 -12.36 26.55
CA ARG A 472 1.89 -13.19 25.81
C ARG A 472 3.12 -12.39 25.41
N VAL A 473 4.27 -13.06 25.49
CA VAL A 473 5.53 -12.57 24.94
C VAL A 473 6.08 -13.55 23.90
N VAL A 474 6.66 -13.03 22.83
CA VAL A 474 7.32 -13.79 21.78
C VAL A 474 8.75 -13.30 21.64
N PHE A 475 9.70 -14.23 21.73
CA PHE A 475 11.13 -13.94 21.63
C PHE A 475 11.66 -14.42 20.28
N ILE A 476 12.27 -13.51 19.51
CA ILE A 476 12.91 -13.83 18.23
C ILE A 476 14.41 -13.58 18.39
N CYS A 477 15.21 -14.64 18.35
CA CYS A 477 16.67 -14.55 18.46
C CYS A 477 17.17 -13.78 19.70
N THR A 478 16.42 -13.81 20.80
CA THR A 478 16.75 -13.05 22.02
C THR A 478 17.92 -13.69 22.77
N PRO A 479 18.98 -12.93 23.12
CA PRO A 479 20.14 -13.46 23.86
C PRO A 479 19.80 -13.59 25.35
N GLN A 480 18.94 -14.54 25.71
CA GLN A 480 18.43 -14.76 27.08
C GLN A 480 19.54 -14.98 28.12
N ARG A 481 20.73 -15.44 27.69
CA ARG A 481 21.91 -15.70 28.51
C ARG A 481 23.11 -14.84 28.08
N GLY A 482 22.87 -13.73 27.38
CA GLY A 482 23.91 -12.92 26.74
C GLY A 482 24.40 -13.49 25.40
N SER A 483 25.29 -12.76 24.74
CA SER A 483 25.91 -13.16 23.47
C SER A 483 27.44 -13.16 23.60
N PHE A 484 28.08 -14.26 23.19
CA PHE A 484 29.54 -14.39 23.17
C PHE A 484 30.23 -13.31 22.31
N VAL A 485 29.52 -12.77 21.30
CA VAL A 485 30.04 -11.75 20.37
C VAL A 485 30.18 -10.39 21.06
N ALA A 486 29.26 -10.03 21.96
CA ALA A 486 29.30 -8.79 22.73
C ALA A 486 30.48 -8.77 23.72
N GLY A 487 30.79 -9.92 24.33
CA GLY A 487 31.89 -10.05 25.30
C GLY A 487 33.30 -10.07 24.69
N ARG A 488 33.48 -10.57 23.45
CA ARG A 488 34.80 -10.81 22.87
C ARG A 488 35.30 -9.74 21.90
N ASN A 489 34.42 -9.02 21.19
CA ASN A 489 34.83 -8.10 20.12
C ASN A 489 34.74 -6.62 20.51
N ILE A 490 33.76 -6.19 21.32
CA ILE A 490 33.62 -4.76 21.69
C ILE A 490 34.71 -4.36 22.70
N ILE A 491 34.92 -5.15 23.75
CA ILE A 491 35.95 -4.89 24.76
C ILE A 491 37.36 -5.02 24.15
N ARG A 492 37.58 -6.02 23.30
CA ARG A 492 38.89 -6.24 22.64
C ARG A 492 39.24 -5.13 21.64
N ASN A 493 38.25 -4.57 20.93
CA ASN A 493 38.49 -3.47 20.00
C ASN A 493 38.64 -2.11 20.71
N LEU A 494 37.93 -1.88 21.83
CA LEU A 494 38.15 -0.70 22.68
C LEU A 494 39.52 -0.69 23.36
N VAL A 495 40.02 -1.86 23.78
CA VAL A 495 41.35 -2.00 24.40
C VAL A 495 42.48 -1.89 23.37
N ARG A 496 42.26 -2.32 22.12
CA ARG A 496 43.23 -2.13 21.02
C ARG A 496 43.27 -0.69 20.52
N GLY A 497 42.15 0.04 20.50
CA GLY A 497 42.09 1.44 20.09
C GLY A 497 42.76 2.43 21.04
N ARG A 498 43.01 2.05 22.31
CA ARG A 498 43.65 2.92 23.32
C ARG A 498 45.14 2.66 23.56
N ARG A 499 45.79 1.77 22.80
CA ARG A 499 47.24 1.49 22.92
C ARG A 499 48.08 1.96 21.72
N SER A 500 47.51 2.75 20.81
CA SER A 500 48.22 3.32 19.65
C SER A 500 48.36 4.84 19.73
N THR A 501 48.96 5.33 20.82
CA THR A 501 49.57 6.67 20.85
C THR A 501 50.86 6.58 21.65
N THR A 502 51.89 5.99 21.04
CA THR A 502 53.28 6.14 21.49
C THR A 502 53.74 7.55 21.16
N CYS A 503 54.19 8.28 22.19
CA CYS A 503 54.83 9.60 22.10
C CYS A 503 55.93 9.65 21.01
N PRO A 504 56.04 10.72 20.23
CA PRO A 504 57.23 10.98 19.44
C PRO A 504 58.38 11.39 20.36
N ARG A 505 59.51 10.67 20.22
CA ARG A 505 60.81 11.05 20.78
C ARG A 505 61.27 12.35 20.11
N ILE A 506 61.59 13.35 20.91
CA ILE A 506 62.37 14.51 20.51
C ILE A 506 63.81 14.04 20.27
N THR A 507 64.34 14.29 19.08
CA THR A 507 65.78 14.23 18.79
C THR A 507 66.22 15.58 18.24
N THR A 508 67.16 16.20 18.95
CA THR A 508 67.89 17.42 18.64
C THR A 508 69.06 17.18 17.67
N SER A 509 69.54 18.27 17.05
CA SER A 509 70.73 18.48 16.20
C SER A 509 70.64 17.91 14.76
N SER A 510 70.90 18.68 13.69
CA SER A 510 71.87 19.78 13.51
C SER A 510 71.28 20.94 12.70
#